data_AF-B7F733-F1
#
_entry.id   AF-B7F733-F1
#
_cell.length_a   1.000
_cell.length_b   1.000
_cell.length_c   1.000
_cell.angle_alpha   90.00
_cell.angle_beta   90.00
_cell.angle_gamma   90.00
#
_symmetry.space_group_name_H-M   'P 1'
#
loop_
_entity.id
_entity.type
_entity.pdbx_description
1 polymer ?
#
loop_
_entity_poly.entity_id
_entity_poly.type
_entity_poly.pdbx_seq_one_letter_code
_entity_poly.pdbx_strand_id
1 'polypeptide(L)'
;MVAAMEKRREIRELRDRMDRTLALPDLADEELLRSLVKRQILASSLSAGNDEGNIDLIAEARSKEISNFLEMLNTSGNERSSKIHEASHKEWKVKQDTDQLRVMYREGPEGTPFHTLLAEGFADGPIDVCTCVSWESSLYKKW
;
A
#
# COMPACT_ATOMS: atom_id res chain seq x y z
N MET A 1 -19.81 24.66 -9.80
CA MET A 1 -19.17 23.92 -10.92
C MET A 1 -17.65 23.99 -10.84
N VAL A 2 -17.06 25.18 -10.62
CA VAL A 2 -15.60 25.40 -10.47
C VAL A 2 -14.99 24.61 -9.30
N ALA A 3 -15.53 24.73 -8.08
CA ALA A 3 -15.02 24.02 -6.90
C ALA A 3 -15.01 22.49 -7.04
N ALA A 4 -15.96 21.91 -7.78
CA ALA A 4 -16.01 20.47 -8.04
C ALA A 4 -14.92 20.04 -9.03
N MET A 5 -14.54 20.88 -9.99
CA MET A 5 -13.43 20.59 -10.91
C MET A 5 -12.07 20.69 -10.22
N GLU A 6 -11.91 21.65 -9.31
CA GLU A 6 -10.69 21.80 -8.49
C GLU A 6 -10.48 20.58 -7.58
N LYS A 7 -11.51 20.13 -6.87
CA LYS A 7 -11.44 18.91 -6.03
C LYS A 7 -11.07 17.66 -6.85
N ARG A 8 -11.60 17.50 -8.06
CA ARG A 8 -11.27 16.39 -8.96
C ARG A 8 -9.82 16.42 -9.42
N ARG A 9 -9.28 17.62 -9.66
CA ARG A 9 -7.87 17.80 -10.01
C ARG A 9 -6.96 17.44 -8.84
N GLU A 10 -7.29 17.90 -7.63
CA GLU A 10 -6.53 17.59 -6.42
C GLU A 10 -6.48 16.09 -6.13
N ILE A 11 -7.61 15.36 -6.27
CA ILE A 11 -7.62 13.90 -6.07
C ILE A 11 -6.70 13.19 -7.07
N ARG A 12 -6.69 13.62 -8.34
CA ARG A 12 -5.76 13.07 -9.34
C ARG A 12 -4.30 13.35 -8.97
N GLU A 13 -3.97 14.57 -8.56
CA GLU A 13 -2.61 14.92 -8.15
C GLU A 13 -2.15 14.13 -6.92
N LEU A 14 -3.05 13.86 -5.96
CA LEU A 14 -2.78 13.01 -4.81
C LEU A 14 -2.52 11.55 -5.20
N ARG A 15 -3.29 11.00 -6.14
CA ARG A 15 -3.06 9.64 -6.68
C ARG A 15 -1.72 9.56 -7.40
N ASP A 16 -1.43 10.50 -8.29
CA ASP A 16 -0.14 10.54 -8.99
C ASP A 16 1.02 10.64 -8.00
N ARG A 17 0.86 11.39 -6.90
CA ARG A 17 1.85 11.47 -5.83
C ARG A 17 2.02 10.13 -5.12
N MET A 18 0.94 9.40 -4.85
CA MET A 18 0.99 8.06 -4.26
C MET A 18 1.71 7.08 -5.20
N ASP A 19 1.32 7.01 -6.47
CA ASP A 19 1.93 6.12 -7.47
C ASP A 19 3.43 6.43 -7.62
N ARG A 20 3.82 7.71 -7.68
CA ARG A 20 5.24 8.12 -7.69
C ARG A 20 5.98 7.71 -6.42
N THR A 21 5.34 7.82 -5.25
CA THR A 21 5.95 7.46 -3.97
C THR A 21 6.21 5.96 -3.90
N LEU A 22 5.23 5.14 -4.30
CA LEU A 22 5.35 3.68 -4.35
C LEU A 22 6.42 3.20 -5.36
N ALA A 23 6.72 4.02 -6.36
CA ALA A 23 7.78 3.78 -7.33
C ALA A 23 9.17 4.26 -6.89
N LEU A 24 9.32 4.92 -5.72
CA LEU A 24 10.61 5.36 -5.23
C LEU A 24 11.52 4.16 -4.91
N PRO A 25 12.84 4.25 -5.18
CA PRO A 25 13.79 3.16 -4.89
C PRO A 25 13.75 2.68 -3.45
N ASP A 26 13.61 3.60 -2.48
CA ASP A 26 13.53 3.30 -1.05
C ASP A 26 12.37 2.36 -0.68
N LEU A 27 11.33 2.28 -1.52
CA LEU A 27 10.15 1.41 -1.37
C LEU A 27 10.07 0.31 -2.42
N ALA A 28 10.94 0.34 -3.43
CA ALA A 28 10.94 -0.59 -4.55
C ALA A 28 12.09 -1.61 -4.49
N ASP A 29 13.22 -1.22 -3.91
CA ASP A 29 14.41 -2.05 -3.73
C ASP A 29 14.41 -2.66 -2.32
N GLU A 30 14.62 -3.96 -2.23
CA GLU A 30 14.56 -4.70 -0.97
C GLU A 30 15.67 -4.30 0.01
N GLU A 31 16.87 -3.99 -0.50
CA GLU A 31 18.00 -3.62 0.35
C GLU A 31 17.82 -2.21 0.92
N LEU A 32 17.38 -1.27 0.08
CA LEU A 32 17.05 0.09 0.51
C LEU A 32 15.87 0.09 1.48
N LEU A 33 14.81 -0.68 1.21
CA LEU A 33 13.67 -0.83 2.12
C LEU A 33 14.12 -1.37 3.48
N ARG A 34 15.00 -2.38 3.50
CA ARG A 34 15.55 -2.92 4.73
C ARG A 34 16.35 -1.90 5.52
N SER A 35 17.17 -1.10 4.84
CA SER A 35 17.92 -0.01 5.47
C SER A 35 16.98 1.05 6.08
N LEU A 36 15.88 1.37 5.39
CA LEU A 36 14.85 2.31 5.84
C LEU A 36 14.15 1.79 7.10
N VAL A 37 13.74 0.52 7.09
CA VAL A 37 13.08 -0.13 8.24
C VAL A 37 14.00 -0.18 9.45
N LYS A 38 15.26 -0.61 9.27
CA LYS A 38 16.26 -0.64 10.33
C LYS A 38 16.45 0.75 10.95
N ARG A 39 16.57 1.78 10.12
CA ARG A 39 16.69 3.18 10.57
C ARG A 39 15.50 3.63 11.42
N GLN A 40 14.27 3.27 11.04
CA GLN A 40 13.08 3.64 11.82
C GLN A 40 12.93 2.86 13.11
N ILE A 41 13.35 1.60 13.16
CA ILE A 41 13.40 0.84 14.41
C ILE A 41 14.39 1.51 15.38
N LEU A 42 15.59 1.86 14.91
CA LEU A 42 16.62 2.54 15.71
C LEU A 42 16.18 3.93 16.18
N ALA A 43 15.48 4.69 15.33
CA ALA A 43 14.97 6.01 15.68
C ALA A 43 13.78 5.95 16.65
N SER A 44 13.10 4.81 16.76
CA SER A 44 12.00 4.62 17.69
C SER A 44 12.52 4.45 19.13
N SER A 45 11.73 4.88 20.12
CA SER A 45 12.07 4.73 21.54
C SER A 45 12.18 3.28 22.02
N LEU A 46 11.97 2.29 21.14
CA LEU A 46 12.17 0.86 21.40
C LEU A 46 13.66 0.45 21.41
N SER A 47 14.56 1.29 20.91
CA SER A 47 16.00 1.01 20.78
C SER A 47 16.82 1.13 22.08
N ALA A 48 16.18 1.33 23.24
CA ALA A 48 16.89 1.57 24.51
C ALA A 48 17.64 0.34 25.11
N GLY A 49 17.67 -0.80 24.41
CA GLY A 49 18.32 -2.03 24.83
C GLY A 49 19.37 -2.52 23.82
N ASN A 50 20.53 -2.93 24.32
CA ASN A 50 21.79 -3.20 23.62
C ASN A 50 21.78 -4.52 22.82
N ASP A 51 20.89 -4.66 21.84
CA ASP A 51 20.57 -5.93 21.18
C ASP A 51 20.69 -5.82 19.63
N GLU A 52 21.82 -5.29 19.14
CA GLU A 52 22.05 -4.99 17.71
C GLU A 52 21.81 -6.19 16.78
N GLY A 53 22.14 -7.42 17.21
CA GLY A 53 21.88 -8.65 16.44
C GLY A 53 20.39 -9.02 16.34
N ASN A 54 19.57 -8.58 17.32
CA ASN A 54 18.13 -8.77 17.30
C ASN A 54 17.47 -7.77 16.33
N ILE A 55 18.00 -6.54 16.27
CA ILE A 55 17.48 -5.48 15.39
C ILE A 55 17.63 -5.86 13.91
N ASP A 56 18.73 -6.49 13.50
CA ASP A 56 18.90 -6.91 12.11
C ASP A 56 17.90 -8.00 11.69
N LEU A 57 17.66 -8.99 12.55
CA LEU A 57 16.66 -10.04 12.32
C LEU A 57 15.23 -9.46 12.27
N ILE A 58 14.91 -8.54 13.19
CA ILE A 58 13.62 -7.84 13.18
C ILE A 58 13.49 -7.00 11.90
N ALA A 59 14.52 -6.25 11.53
CA ALA A 59 14.49 -5.42 10.32
C ALA A 59 14.27 -6.29 9.08
N GLU A 60 14.95 -7.42 8.95
CA GLU A 60 14.74 -8.35 7.84
C GLU A 60 13.29 -8.87 7.76
N ALA A 61 12.76 -9.40 8.87
CA ALA A 61 11.39 -9.91 8.93
C ALA A 61 10.35 -8.82 8.58
N ARG A 62 10.49 -7.63 9.18
CA ARG A 62 9.59 -6.50 8.96
C ARG A 62 9.69 -5.95 7.54
N SER A 63 10.88 -5.95 6.96
CA SER A 63 11.07 -5.49 5.56
C SER A 63 10.38 -6.41 4.57
N LYS A 64 10.39 -7.72 4.83
CA LYS A 64 9.66 -8.69 3.99
C LYS A 64 8.15 -8.49 4.08
N GLU A 65 7.62 -8.29 5.28
CA GLU A 65 6.19 -7.99 5.48
C GLU A 65 5.77 -6.69 4.76
N ILE A 66 6.60 -5.64 4.89
CA ILE A 66 6.36 -4.35 4.25
C ILE A 66 6.50 -4.47 2.72
N SER A 67 7.48 -5.23 2.22
CA SER A 67 7.65 -5.47 0.78
C SER A 67 6.41 -6.13 0.18
N ASN A 68 5.90 -7.20 0.81
CA ASN A 68 4.66 -7.85 0.38
C ASN A 68 3.46 -6.87 0.38
N PHE A 69 3.37 -6.00 1.39
CA PHE A 69 2.33 -4.99 1.45
C PHE A 69 2.46 -3.93 0.35
N LEU A 70 3.67 -3.43 0.11
CA LEU A 70 3.97 -2.47 -0.94
C LEU A 70 3.75 -3.06 -2.33
N GLU A 71 4.04 -4.34 -2.53
CA GLU A 71 3.72 -5.07 -3.77
C GLU A 71 2.21 -5.09 -4.02
N MET A 72 1.39 -5.34 -2.98
CA MET A 72 -0.07 -5.28 -3.12
C MET A 72 -0.56 -3.88 -3.49
N LEU A 73 0.09 -2.83 -2.98
CA LEU A 73 -0.24 -1.44 -3.29
C LEU A 73 0.34 -0.96 -4.62
N ASN A 74 1.33 -1.65 -5.18
CA ASN A 74 1.94 -1.26 -6.44
C ASN A 74 0.99 -1.58 -7.59
N THR A 75 0.15 -0.61 -7.89
CA THR A 75 -0.87 -0.64 -8.95
C THR A 75 -0.33 -0.10 -10.27
N SER A 76 0.90 0.41 -10.28
CA SER A 76 1.57 0.79 -11.51
C SER A 76 1.84 -0.48 -12.32
N GLY A 77 1.27 -0.58 -13.52
CA GLY A 77 1.45 -1.70 -14.45
C GLY A 77 2.88 -1.84 -14.99
N ASN A 78 3.87 -1.27 -14.31
CA ASN A 78 5.26 -1.38 -14.71
C ASN A 78 5.79 -2.71 -14.18
N GLU A 79 6.12 -3.61 -15.10
CA GLU A 79 6.69 -4.93 -14.84
C GLU A 79 7.91 -4.81 -13.94
N ARG A 80 7.72 -4.97 -12.62
CA ARG A 80 8.84 -5.36 -11.77
C ARG A 80 9.18 -6.78 -12.17
N SER A 81 10.37 -6.96 -12.73
CA SER A 81 10.98 -8.27 -12.96
C SER A 81 11.24 -8.92 -11.58
N SER A 82 10.19 -9.44 -10.96
CA SER A 82 10.26 -10.26 -9.76
C SER A 82 10.80 -11.63 -10.18
N LYS A 83 12.13 -11.77 -10.23
CA LYS A 83 12.81 -13.05 -10.52
C LYS A 83 12.69 -14.07 -9.38
N ILE A 84 11.91 -13.79 -8.34
CA ILE A 84 11.78 -14.66 -7.17
C ILE A 84 10.33 -14.57 -6.71
N HIS A 85 9.44 -15.36 -7.33
CA HIS A 85 8.30 -16.03 -6.69
C HIS A 85 7.54 -16.81 -7.76
N GLU A 86 7.42 -18.12 -7.58
CA GLU A 86 6.79 -19.12 -8.47
C GLU A 86 5.28 -18.95 -8.75
N ALA A 87 4.72 -17.78 -8.43
CA ALA A 87 3.43 -17.35 -8.93
C ALA A 87 3.57 -15.87 -9.22
N SER A 88 3.94 -15.51 -10.46
CA SER A 88 3.82 -14.13 -10.91
C SER A 88 2.40 -13.68 -10.63
N HIS A 89 2.23 -12.81 -9.64
CA HIS A 89 0.92 -12.31 -9.30
C HIS A 89 0.33 -11.70 -10.58
N LYS A 90 -0.87 -12.17 -10.96
CA LYS A 90 -1.55 -11.68 -12.16
C LYS A 90 -1.67 -10.15 -12.08
N GLU A 91 -1.54 -9.48 -13.22
CA GLU A 91 -1.60 -8.02 -13.29
C GLU A 91 -2.94 -7.48 -12.77
N TRP A 92 -2.89 -6.28 -12.16
CA TRP A 92 -4.08 -5.54 -11.76
C TRP A 92 -4.92 -5.13 -12.98
N LYS A 93 -6.17 -5.56 -13.03
CA LYS A 93 -7.16 -5.12 -14.03
C LYS A 93 -8.03 -4.03 -13.43
N VAL A 94 -8.09 -2.86 -14.07
CA VAL A 94 -8.97 -1.77 -13.63
C VAL A 94 -10.43 -2.17 -13.86
N LYS A 95 -11.24 -2.15 -12.80
CA LYS A 95 -12.70 -2.40 -12.84
C LYS A 95 -13.49 -1.11 -12.91
N GLN A 96 -13.03 -0.10 -12.19
CA GLN A 96 -13.67 1.21 -12.13
C GLN A 96 -12.58 2.25 -11.90
N ASP A 97 -12.60 3.31 -12.68
CA ASP A 97 -11.75 4.47 -12.45
C ASP A 97 -12.59 5.73 -12.57
N THR A 98 -12.76 6.40 -11.43
CA THR A 98 -13.52 7.64 -11.32
C THR A 98 -12.68 8.69 -10.63
N ASP A 99 -13.15 9.94 -10.67
CA ASP A 99 -12.49 11.04 -9.96
C ASP A 99 -12.39 10.82 -8.44
N GLN A 100 -13.21 9.94 -7.83
CA GLN A 100 -13.23 9.72 -6.37
C GLN A 100 -12.56 8.43 -5.93
N LEU A 101 -12.75 7.34 -6.69
CA LEU A 101 -12.15 6.04 -6.38
C LEU A 101 -11.66 5.30 -7.64
N ARG A 102 -10.64 4.44 -7.46
CA ARG A 102 -10.15 3.46 -8.43
C ARG A 102 -10.29 2.06 -7.81
N VAL A 103 -11.04 1.17 -8.47
CA VAL A 103 -11.16 -0.25 -8.11
C VAL A 103 -10.38 -1.08 -9.11
N MET A 104 -9.50 -1.92 -8.59
CA MET A 104 -8.71 -2.87 -9.34
C MET A 104 -8.99 -4.29 -8.87
N TYR A 105 -8.78 -5.23 -9.77
CA TYR A 105 -9.07 -6.62 -9.58
C TYR A 105 -7.87 -7.45 -10.03
N ARG A 106 -7.49 -8.41 -9.20
CA ARG A 106 -6.47 -9.40 -9.50
C ARG A 106 -7.04 -10.79 -9.32
N GLU A 107 -6.93 -11.59 -10.36
CA GLU A 107 -7.29 -13.01 -10.29
C GLU A 107 -6.33 -13.75 -9.35
N GLY A 108 -6.85 -14.57 -8.44
CA GLY A 108 -6.03 -15.52 -7.72
C GLY A 108 -5.55 -16.69 -8.59
N PRO A 109 -4.90 -17.68 -7.97
CA PRO A 109 -4.36 -18.85 -8.64
C PRO A 109 -5.43 -19.60 -9.44
N GLU A 110 -5.02 -20.22 -10.56
CA GLU A 110 -5.91 -21.00 -11.40
C GLU A 110 -6.60 -22.12 -10.61
N GLY A 111 -7.89 -22.32 -10.86
CA GLY A 111 -8.71 -23.29 -10.14
C GLY A 111 -9.21 -22.83 -8.77
N THR A 112 -8.80 -21.66 -8.28
CA THR A 112 -9.31 -21.10 -7.02
C THR A 112 -10.46 -20.10 -7.25
N PRO A 113 -11.47 -20.06 -6.38
CA PRO A 113 -12.52 -19.03 -6.43
C PRO A 113 -12.08 -17.71 -5.79
N PHE A 114 -10.84 -17.63 -5.30
CA PHE A 114 -10.34 -16.50 -4.55
C PHE A 114 -9.71 -15.48 -5.48
N HIS A 115 -10.13 -14.23 -5.35
CA HIS A 115 -9.57 -13.11 -6.10
C HIS A 115 -9.32 -11.95 -5.14
N THR A 116 -8.44 -11.03 -5.55
CA THR A 116 -8.13 -9.83 -4.77
C THR A 116 -8.80 -8.61 -5.41
N LEU A 117 -9.47 -7.81 -4.59
CA LEU A 117 -9.94 -6.48 -4.97
C LEU A 117 -9.14 -5.45 -4.19
N LEU A 118 -8.73 -4.39 -4.89
CA LEU A 118 -8.10 -3.23 -4.28
C LEU A 118 -8.93 -2.01 -4.65
N ALA A 119 -9.41 -1.30 -3.63
CA ALA A 119 -10.10 -0.03 -3.78
C ALA A 119 -9.24 1.06 -3.13
N GLU A 120 -8.89 2.06 -3.92
CA GLU A 120 -8.20 3.26 -3.44
C GLU A 120 -9.04 4.49 -3.77
N GLY A 121 -8.94 5.51 -2.93
CA GLY A 121 -9.76 6.70 -3.06
C GLY A 121 -9.37 7.75 -2.03
N PHE A 122 -10.13 8.84 -2.04
CA PHE A 122 -9.94 9.94 -1.10
C PHE A 122 -11.01 9.90 0.00
N ALA A 123 -10.57 10.02 1.25
CA ALA A 123 -11.44 10.22 2.39
C ALA A 123 -11.33 11.67 2.87
N ASP A 124 -12.47 12.36 2.93
CA ASP A 124 -12.57 13.77 3.33
C ASP A 124 -12.67 13.87 4.86
N GLY A 125 -11.59 13.51 5.56
CA GLY A 125 -11.56 13.55 7.01
C GLY A 125 -10.21 13.16 7.62
N PRO A 126 -10.00 13.44 8.91
CA PRO A 126 -8.84 12.97 9.65
C PRO A 126 -8.73 11.43 9.64
N ILE A 127 -7.50 10.91 9.64
CA ILE A 127 -7.25 9.46 9.53
C ILE A 127 -7.87 8.67 10.67
N ASP A 128 -7.81 9.19 11.90
CA ASP A 128 -8.41 8.59 13.10
C ASP A 128 -9.94 8.46 12.97
N VAL A 129 -10.61 9.48 12.43
CA VAL A 129 -12.05 9.43 12.15
C VAL A 129 -12.35 8.41 11.06
N CYS A 130 -11.61 8.43 9.95
CA CYS A 130 -11.82 7.50 8.84
C CYS A 130 -11.62 6.04 9.28
N THR A 131 -10.58 5.78 10.07
CA THR A 131 -10.31 4.45 10.64
C THR A 131 -11.39 4.04 11.63
N CYS A 132 -11.81 4.91 12.53
CA CYS A 132 -12.89 4.64 13.49
C CYS A 132 -14.19 4.27 12.77
N VAL A 133 -14.59 5.07 11.77
CA VAL A 133 -15.74 4.77 10.94
C VAL A 133 -15.55 3.39 10.30
N SER A 134 -14.44 3.12 9.61
CA SER A 134 -14.21 1.84 8.91
C SER A 134 -14.22 0.58 9.79
N TRP A 135 -13.91 0.72 11.09
CA TRP A 135 -13.86 -0.40 12.03
C TRP A 135 -15.19 -0.61 12.77
N GLU A 136 -15.97 0.45 12.99
CA GLU A 136 -17.13 0.40 13.87
C GLU A 136 -18.31 -0.38 13.25
N SER A 137 -18.41 -1.67 13.60
CA SER A 137 -19.44 -2.58 13.08
C SER A 137 -20.87 -2.11 13.31
N SER A 138 -21.13 -1.32 14.37
CA SER A 138 -22.47 -0.77 14.62
C SER A 138 -22.89 0.29 13.59
N LEU A 139 -21.92 0.94 12.92
CA LEU A 139 -22.17 1.89 11.84
C LEU A 139 -22.45 1.22 10.50
N TYR A 140 -22.06 -0.05 10.30
CA TYR A 140 -22.29 -0.76 9.04
C TYR A 140 -23.76 -0.77 8.61
N LYS A 141 -24.70 -0.85 9.56
CA LYS A 141 -26.15 -0.79 9.26
C LYS A 141 -26.64 0.58 8.76
N LYS A 142 -25.80 1.62 8.87
CA LYS A 142 -26.13 3.00 8.51
C LYS A 142 -25.46 3.44 7.20
N TRP A 143 -24.51 2.68 6.68
CA TRP A 143 -23.88 2.92 5.38
C TRP A 143 -24.65 2.19 4.28
#